data_AF-A0A7V1MXD8-F1
#
_entry.id   AF-A0A7V1MXD8-F1
#
_cell.length_a   1.000
_cell.length_b   1.000
_cell.length_c   1.000
_cell.angle_alpha   90.00
_cell.angle_beta   90.00
_cell.angle_gamma   90.00
#
_symmetry.space_group_name_H-M   'P 1'
#
loop_
_entity.id
_entity.type
_entity.pdbx_description
1 polymer ?
#
loop_
_entity_poly.entity_id
_entity_poly.type
_entity_poly.pdbx_seq_one_letter_code
_entity_poly.pdbx_strand_id
1 'polypeptide(L)'
;MILQLVVIACVALIAYWWAGQGALSALLHLVCVIAAGAVAFAVWEIVVIRGLFPMNEMFYTSGWSIGLVLPFVITLAILRVISDKVVSSNITLNPNLDFALGGVIGAAAGIITIGIMVIGIGFAQLPAKFLGLQQYVSDSSKGNITKSASLWLPVDTLTEKFYDKVSLGAFASKSPLPQYEPDLAAQANLIRMNYDNGKSKNSMQNGDASVDRIIKVTAPNVQELFKYSSQDSRGWFYEDPWNGKINKGEEYIIVMSFKASAREKSGSMAVGDAQFRLIIRNDEGDTKTVLPMAVIAQSKSTGNPVGRFRFDSPELFIGSIAGENQPTMGFEYIVPEGYKPVYMQARQLRLPLPMDKVETIDVNDRNRRIADGSLFSTAGKKYVQPDEFVTSNMKRITDIGRGGLINPNNSLGHRWSLLKDRLTGLKVNKDRLIISGRQRFALDILKEQNNRTVAISRFYENPGEKLVQVNVSYTNNNPMAMPSPDSSNQVPLLIDSTGNQYTAVGYIYIERDQVEISYDISKPILKLNDLPSISKSRTDQTLILLFSVRAGVTLERMSYGPDVRAEFRVTVRGGR
;
A
#
# COMPACT_ATOMS: atom_id res chain seq x y z
N MET A 1 -4.57 27.92 -3.58
CA MET A 1 -4.05 29.27 -3.87
C MET A 1 -2.59 29.43 -3.47
N ILE A 2 -2.16 29.07 -2.25
CA ILE A 2 -0.75 29.25 -1.80
C ILE A 2 0.24 28.54 -2.72
N LEU A 3 0.02 27.25 -3.02
CA LEU A 3 0.93 26.49 -3.90
C LEU A 3 1.08 27.13 -5.29
N GLN A 4 -0.01 27.65 -5.86
CA GLN A 4 0.01 28.28 -7.18
C GLN A 4 0.89 29.54 -7.18
N LEU A 5 0.76 30.39 -6.15
CA LEU A 5 1.60 31.59 -6.01
C LEU A 5 3.08 31.24 -5.83
N VAL A 6 3.37 30.23 -5.01
CA VAL A 6 4.75 29.74 -4.80
C VAL A 6 5.34 29.24 -6.11
N VAL A 7 4.61 28.41 -6.87
CA VAL A 7 5.07 27.90 -8.17
C VAL A 7 5.38 29.03 -9.15
N ILE A 8 4.47 30.00 -9.28
CA ILE A 8 4.67 31.16 -10.18
C ILE A 8 5.88 32.00 -9.72
N ALA A 9 5.99 32.28 -8.42
CA ALA A 9 7.10 33.06 -7.86
C ALA A 9 8.45 32.36 -8.08
N CYS A 10 8.53 31.04 -7.88
CA CYS A 10 9.76 30.28 -8.12
C CYS A 10 10.16 30.30 -9.61
N VAL A 11 9.22 30.10 -10.53
CA VAL A 11 9.51 30.19 -11.98
C VAL A 11 9.97 31.60 -12.35
N ALA A 12 9.29 32.63 -11.86
CA ALA A 12 9.65 34.03 -12.12
C ALA A 12 11.03 34.39 -11.55
N LEU A 13 11.39 33.86 -10.37
CA LEU A 13 12.69 34.06 -9.75
C LEU A 13 13.80 33.40 -10.57
N ILE A 14 13.59 32.17 -11.05
CA ILE A 14 14.56 31.50 -11.94
C ILE A 14 14.70 32.28 -13.25
N ALA A 15 13.60 32.71 -13.85
CA ALA A 15 13.61 33.52 -15.06
C ALA A 15 14.38 34.84 -14.88
N TYR A 16 14.11 35.56 -13.79
CA TYR A 16 14.79 36.81 -13.45
C TYR A 16 16.28 36.61 -13.20
N TRP A 17 16.66 35.56 -12.47
CA TRP A 17 18.06 35.24 -12.20
C TRP A 17 18.83 35.03 -13.51
N TRP A 18 18.27 34.26 -14.44
CA TRP A 18 18.91 33.98 -15.73
C TRP A 18 18.85 35.15 -16.72
N ALA A 19 17.84 36.01 -16.63
CA ALA A 19 17.83 37.27 -17.37
C ALA A 19 19.05 38.14 -17.05
N GLY A 20 19.51 38.14 -15.79
CA GLY A 20 20.72 38.88 -15.38
C GLY A 20 22.05 38.24 -15.81
N GLN A 21 22.07 36.95 -16.14
CA GLN A 21 23.29 36.22 -16.53
C GLN A 21 23.53 36.20 -18.04
N GLY A 22 22.54 36.61 -18.85
CA GLY A 22 22.60 36.63 -20.31
C GLY A 22 22.10 35.35 -20.98
N ALA A 23 21.84 35.46 -22.28
CA ALA A 23 21.08 34.49 -23.08
C ALA A 23 21.80 33.14 -23.25
N LEU A 24 23.10 33.15 -23.55
CA LEU A 24 23.85 31.91 -23.75
C LEU A 24 23.99 31.14 -22.42
N SER A 25 24.22 31.82 -21.31
CA SER A 25 24.27 31.19 -19.98
C SER A 25 22.93 30.53 -19.62
N ALA A 26 21.82 31.24 -19.85
CA ALA A 26 20.48 30.69 -19.68
C ALA A 26 20.22 29.47 -20.59
N LEU A 27 20.68 29.51 -21.85
CA LEU A 27 20.54 28.39 -22.80
C LEU A 27 21.30 27.16 -22.35
N LEU A 28 22.56 27.33 -21.94
CA LEU A 28 23.37 26.23 -21.40
C LEU A 28 22.74 25.63 -20.15
N HIS A 29 22.18 26.47 -19.28
CA HIS A 29 21.44 26.00 -18.12
C HIS A 29 20.19 25.21 -18.51
N LEU A 30 19.39 25.70 -19.47
CA LEU A 30 18.22 24.97 -19.97
C LEU A 30 18.59 23.59 -20.52
N VAL A 31 19.69 23.50 -21.30
CA VAL A 31 20.19 22.21 -21.80
C VAL A 31 20.59 21.28 -20.65
N CYS A 32 21.28 21.81 -19.62
CA CYS A 32 21.62 21.04 -18.42
C CYS A 32 20.37 20.55 -17.68
N VAL A 33 19.34 21.38 -17.55
CA VAL A 33 18.05 21.03 -16.90
C VAL A 33 17.34 19.93 -17.69
N ILE A 34 17.25 20.06 -19.02
CA ILE A 34 16.63 19.05 -19.88
C ILE A 34 17.34 17.69 -19.73
N ALA A 35 18.68 17.70 -19.83
CA ALA A 35 19.48 16.49 -19.69
C ALA A 35 19.40 15.88 -18.28
N ALA A 36 19.47 16.71 -17.23
CA ALA A 36 19.34 16.26 -15.86
C ALA A 36 17.98 15.62 -15.57
N GLY A 37 16.88 16.19 -16.10
CA GLY A 37 15.56 15.58 -15.94
C GLY A 37 15.41 14.29 -16.74
N ALA A 38 16.00 14.18 -17.94
CA ALA A 38 16.01 12.94 -18.70
C ALA A 38 16.72 11.81 -17.92
N VAL A 39 17.89 12.11 -17.34
CA VAL A 39 18.62 11.18 -16.47
C VAL A 39 17.78 10.82 -15.25
N ALA A 40 17.17 11.80 -14.59
CA ALA A 40 16.34 11.57 -13.40
C ALA A 40 15.19 10.60 -13.67
N PHE A 41 14.40 10.82 -14.73
CA PHE A 41 13.33 9.90 -15.11
C PHE A 41 13.85 8.51 -15.51
N ALA A 42 14.99 8.43 -16.20
CA ALA A 42 15.56 7.15 -16.63
C ALA A 42 16.01 6.26 -15.46
N VAL A 43 16.52 6.85 -14.38
CA VAL A 43 17.03 6.08 -13.22
C VAL A 43 16.04 6.00 -12.06
N TRP A 44 14.92 6.72 -12.13
CA TRP A 44 14.01 6.95 -11.01
C TRP A 44 13.59 5.67 -10.29
N GLU A 45 12.95 4.74 -11.00
CA GLU A 45 12.47 3.49 -10.40
C GLU A 45 13.61 2.64 -9.80
N ILE A 46 14.77 2.62 -10.46
CA ILE A 46 15.93 1.85 -10.00
C ILE A 46 16.44 2.42 -8.68
N VAL A 47 16.58 3.74 -8.59
CA VAL A 47 16.99 4.44 -7.37
C VAL A 47 16.01 4.18 -6.24
N VAL A 48 14.70 4.20 -6.52
CA VAL A 48 13.67 3.96 -5.50
C VAL A 48 13.68 2.51 -5.01
N ILE A 49 13.51 1.56 -5.92
CA ILE A 49 13.25 0.15 -5.58
C ILE A 49 14.50 -0.53 -5.06
N ARG A 50 15.67 -0.31 -5.70
CA ARG A 50 16.93 -0.97 -5.32
C ARG A 50 17.77 -0.14 -4.36
N GLY A 51 17.63 1.18 -4.38
CA GLY A 51 18.41 2.09 -3.55
C GLY A 51 17.70 2.45 -2.24
N LEU A 52 16.57 3.16 -2.33
CA LEU A 52 15.93 3.81 -1.18
C LEU A 52 15.10 2.84 -0.32
N PHE A 53 14.28 1.97 -0.92
CA PHE A 53 13.40 1.07 -0.18
C PHE A 53 14.10 0.12 0.82
N PRO A 54 15.28 -0.44 0.51
CA PRO A 54 15.99 -1.31 1.46
C PRO A 54 16.60 -0.60 2.67
N MET A 55 16.69 0.74 2.68
CA MET A 55 17.44 1.47 3.72
C MET A 55 16.70 1.53 5.06
N ASN A 56 15.53 2.17 5.12
CA ASN A 56 14.71 2.31 6.32
C ASN A 56 13.27 2.73 5.99
N GLU A 57 12.40 2.81 7.02
CA GLU A 57 10.99 3.20 6.83
C GLU A 57 10.80 4.62 6.28
N MET A 58 11.66 5.58 6.62
CA MET A 58 11.55 6.96 6.12
C MET A 58 11.76 7.00 4.60
N PHE A 59 12.79 6.32 4.10
CA PHE A 59 13.04 6.20 2.67
C PHE A 59 12.00 5.32 1.96
N TYR A 60 11.39 4.37 2.64
CA TYR A 60 10.28 3.62 2.08
C TYR A 60 9.05 4.50 1.85
N THR A 61 8.73 5.41 2.77
CA THR A 61 7.55 6.29 2.65
C THR A 61 7.73 7.47 1.70
N SER A 62 8.96 7.98 1.57
CA SER A 62 9.26 9.14 0.73
C SER A 62 10.10 8.78 -0.50
N GLY A 63 10.28 7.48 -0.76
CA GLY A 63 11.20 6.95 -1.76
C GLY A 63 10.92 7.51 -3.14
N TRP A 64 9.67 7.44 -3.61
CA TRP A 64 9.28 7.97 -4.91
C TRP A 64 9.56 9.46 -5.08
N SER A 65 9.38 10.26 -4.03
CA SER A 65 9.68 11.70 -4.06
C SER A 65 11.19 11.97 -4.15
N ILE A 66 11.95 11.40 -3.20
CA ILE A 66 13.40 11.60 -3.10
C ILE A 66 14.11 11.00 -4.33
N GLY A 67 13.66 9.84 -4.79
CA GLY A 67 14.24 9.11 -5.92
C GLY A 67 14.10 9.83 -7.25
N LEU A 68 13.17 10.78 -7.39
CA LEU A 68 13.08 11.63 -8.58
C LEU A 68 13.91 12.91 -8.42
N VAL A 69 13.72 13.61 -7.31
CA VAL A 69 14.33 14.93 -7.07
C VAL A 69 15.84 14.83 -6.87
N LEU A 70 16.31 13.83 -6.14
CA LEU A 70 17.73 13.72 -5.79
C LEU A 70 18.62 13.46 -7.02
N PRO A 71 18.31 12.49 -7.92
CA PRO A 71 19.07 12.32 -9.16
C PRO A 71 19.04 13.56 -10.05
N PHE A 72 17.90 14.26 -10.12
CA PHE A 72 17.80 15.51 -10.88
C PHE A 72 18.77 16.58 -10.35
N VAL A 73 18.72 16.88 -9.04
CA VAL A 73 19.56 17.92 -8.42
C VAL A 73 21.05 17.58 -8.55
N ILE A 74 21.44 16.33 -8.28
CA ILE A 74 22.84 15.90 -8.39
C ILE A 74 23.33 16.03 -9.84
N THR A 75 22.54 15.52 -10.80
CA THR A 75 22.92 15.56 -12.22
C THR A 75 23.00 17.00 -12.72
N LEU A 76 22.04 17.85 -12.35
CA LEU A 76 22.04 19.26 -12.70
C LEU A 76 23.28 19.98 -12.14
N ALA A 77 23.64 19.73 -10.88
CA ALA A 77 24.82 20.34 -10.27
C ALA A 77 26.12 19.91 -10.98
N ILE A 78 26.26 18.63 -11.30
CA ILE A 78 27.43 18.10 -12.04
C ILE A 78 27.49 18.71 -13.44
N LEU A 79 26.40 18.66 -14.21
CA LEU A 79 26.35 19.22 -15.56
C LEU A 79 26.62 20.73 -15.55
N ARG A 80 26.15 21.45 -14.51
CA ARG A 80 26.42 22.87 -14.39
C ARG A 80 27.90 23.17 -14.16
N VAL A 81 28.54 22.45 -13.23
CA VAL A 81 29.98 22.58 -12.98
C VAL A 81 30.80 22.26 -14.23
N ILE A 82 30.40 21.23 -14.99
CA ILE A 82 31.05 20.88 -16.26
C ILE A 82 30.85 22.00 -17.28
N SER A 83 29.62 22.47 -17.48
CA SER A 83 29.28 23.53 -18.43
C SER A 83 30.06 24.81 -18.16
N ASP A 84 30.19 25.22 -16.90
CA ASP A 84 30.90 26.44 -16.51
C ASP A 84 32.42 26.33 -16.71
N LYS A 85 32.97 25.11 -16.61
CA LYS A 85 34.39 24.87 -16.91
C LYS A 85 34.68 24.80 -18.41
N VAL A 86 33.76 24.23 -19.19
CA VAL A 86 33.92 24.06 -20.64
C VAL A 86 33.68 25.37 -21.38
N VAL A 87 32.68 26.15 -20.95
CA VAL A 87 32.33 27.44 -21.54
C VAL A 87 32.75 28.56 -20.59
N SER A 88 34.02 28.95 -20.66
CA SER A 88 34.60 29.96 -19.77
C SER A 88 34.20 31.40 -20.11
N SER A 89 33.55 31.63 -21.26
CA SER A 89 33.19 32.98 -21.74
C SER A 89 31.78 33.01 -22.32
N ASN A 90 31.06 34.09 -22.03
CA ASN A 90 29.69 34.31 -22.48
C ASN A 90 29.69 35.13 -23.79
N ILE A 91 28.72 34.88 -24.68
CA ILE A 91 28.52 35.71 -25.86
C ILE A 91 27.79 36.98 -25.44
N THR A 92 28.37 38.14 -25.72
CA THR A 92 27.74 39.43 -25.43
C THR A 92 26.79 39.82 -26.55
N LEU A 93 25.50 39.88 -26.26
CA LEU A 93 24.48 40.45 -27.14
C LEU A 93 24.17 41.91 -26.74
N ASN A 94 23.30 42.58 -27.50
CA ASN A 94 22.73 43.85 -27.04
C ASN A 94 22.09 43.65 -25.65
N PRO A 95 22.36 44.49 -24.64
CA PRO A 95 21.91 44.26 -23.25
C PRO A 95 20.41 43.96 -23.11
N ASN A 96 19.57 44.67 -23.86
CA ASN A 96 18.12 44.46 -23.79
C ASN A 96 17.70 43.12 -24.41
N LEU A 97 18.36 42.74 -25.50
CA LEU A 97 18.13 41.45 -26.15
C LEU A 97 18.64 40.30 -25.27
N ASP A 98 19.82 40.48 -24.67
CA ASP A 98 20.46 39.48 -23.81
C ASP A 98 19.62 39.20 -22.56
N PHE A 99 19.12 40.27 -21.92
CA PHE A 99 18.22 40.19 -20.77
C PHE A 99 16.89 39.53 -21.13
N ALA A 100 16.27 39.93 -22.25
CA ALA A 100 14.99 39.39 -22.68
C ALA A 100 15.08 37.90 -23.03
N LEU A 101 16.08 37.50 -23.82
CA LEU A 101 16.31 36.10 -24.19
C LEU A 101 16.70 35.26 -22.96
N GLY A 102 17.59 35.78 -22.10
CA GLY A 102 17.95 35.14 -20.84
C GLY A 102 16.73 34.90 -19.95
N GLY A 103 15.80 35.85 -19.89
CA GLY A 103 14.55 35.74 -19.14
C GLY A 103 13.60 34.68 -19.70
N VAL A 104 13.37 34.66 -21.02
CA VAL A 104 12.48 33.66 -21.67
C VAL A 104 13.04 32.25 -21.54
N ILE A 105 14.33 32.08 -21.81
CA ILE A 105 15.01 30.77 -21.71
C ILE A 105 15.07 30.34 -20.23
N GLY A 106 15.36 31.27 -19.33
CA GLY A 106 15.32 31.04 -17.89
C GLY A 106 13.94 30.63 -17.40
N ALA A 107 12.86 31.21 -17.94
CA ALA A 107 11.48 30.81 -17.63
C ALA A 107 11.20 29.37 -18.10
N ALA A 108 11.64 28.98 -19.29
CA ALA A 108 11.52 27.59 -19.76
C ALA A 108 12.27 26.61 -18.85
N ALA A 109 13.50 26.95 -18.44
CA ALA A 109 14.28 26.15 -17.49
C ALA A 109 13.59 26.08 -16.12
N GLY A 110 13.00 27.19 -15.66
CA GLY A 110 12.21 27.27 -14.45
C GLY A 110 10.96 26.40 -14.49
N ILE A 111 10.22 26.38 -15.60
CA ILE A 111 9.04 25.53 -15.78
C ILE A 111 9.41 24.05 -15.62
N ILE A 112 10.49 23.59 -16.27
CA ILE A 112 10.94 22.20 -16.18
C ILE A 112 11.42 21.87 -14.76
N THR A 113 12.28 22.72 -14.20
CA THR A 113 12.85 22.52 -12.86
C THR A 113 11.75 22.45 -11.79
N ILE A 114 10.84 23.41 -11.77
CA ILE A 114 9.74 23.44 -10.81
C ILE A 114 8.72 22.35 -11.11
N GLY A 115 8.49 22.00 -12.38
CA GLY A 115 7.63 20.87 -12.75
C GLY A 115 8.12 19.53 -12.19
N ILE A 116 9.41 19.21 -12.32
CA ILE A 116 10.02 18.01 -11.71
C ILE A 116 9.86 18.05 -10.19
N MET A 117 10.10 19.20 -9.56
CA MET A 117 9.93 19.35 -8.11
C MET A 117 8.48 19.14 -7.67
N VAL A 118 7.50 19.69 -8.39
CA VAL A 118 6.07 19.53 -8.09
C VAL A 118 5.64 18.08 -8.26
N ILE A 119 6.07 17.41 -9.33
CA ILE A 119 5.81 15.98 -9.55
C ILE A 119 6.43 15.16 -8.41
N GLY A 120 7.70 15.39 -8.09
CA GLY A 120 8.40 14.71 -7.00
C GLY A 120 7.74 14.93 -5.63
N ILE A 121 7.35 16.15 -5.29
CA ILE A 121 6.62 16.47 -4.05
C ILE A 121 5.24 15.80 -4.03
N GLY A 122 4.57 15.67 -5.18
CA GLY A 122 3.29 14.95 -5.26
C GLY A 122 3.40 13.51 -4.78
N PHE A 123 4.53 12.83 -5.05
CA PHE A 123 4.79 11.47 -4.58
C PHE A 123 5.17 11.36 -3.08
N ALA A 124 5.27 12.47 -2.34
CA ALA A 124 5.48 12.43 -0.90
C ALA A 124 4.19 12.09 -0.15
N GLN A 125 4.31 11.59 1.10
CA GLN A 125 3.18 11.38 2.00
C GLN A 125 2.66 12.70 2.55
N LEU A 126 1.85 13.36 1.71
CA LEU A 126 1.21 14.64 1.99
C LEU A 126 -0.31 14.49 1.87
N PRO A 127 -1.10 15.32 2.58
CA PRO A 127 -2.55 15.33 2.42
C PRO A 127 -2.98 15.57 0.97
N ALA A 128 -4.12 14.99 0.58
CA ALA A 128 -4.68 15.14 -0.78
C ALA A 128 -4.91 16.62 -1.14
N LYS A 129 -5.34 17.42 -0.14
CA LYS A 129 -5.36 18.88 -0.21
C LYS A 129 -4.07 19.45 0.39
N PHE A 130 -3.14 19.83 -0.48
CA PHE A 130 -1.84 20.38 -0.07
C PHE A 130 -1.74 21.86 -0.44
N LEU A 131 -1.41 22.73 0.54
CA LEU A 131 -1.25 24.18 0.36
C LEU A 131 -2.42 24.85 -0.41
N GLY A 132 -3.63 24.35 -0.14
CA GLY A 132 -4.87 24.85 -0.72
C GLY A 132 -5.06 24.50 -2.21
N LEU A 133 -4.42 23.44 -2.71
CA LEU A 133 -4.69 22.83 -4.00
C LEU A 133 -5.01 21.35 -3.81
N GLN A 134 -6.10 20.90 -4.43
CA GLN A 134 -6.46 19.50 -4.60
C GLN A 134 -6.91 19.34 -6.04
N GLN A 135 -6.07 18.70 -6.87
CA GLN A 135 -6.34 18.60 -8.31
C GLN A 135 -7.42 17.57 -8.64
N TYR A 136 -7.54 16.53 -7.82
CA TYR A 136 -8.44 15.39 -8.02
C TYR A 136 -9.32 15.18 -6.79
N VAL A 137 -10.60 14.91 -7.04
CA VAL A 137 -11.62 14.64 -6.01
C VAL A 137 -12.48 13.45 -6.44
N SER A 138 -12.89 12.63 -5.49
CA SER A 138 -13.90 11.59 -5.75
C SER A 138 -15.26 12.27 -5.97
N ASP A 139 -15.89 12.00 -7.11
CA ASP A 139 -17.20 12.55 -7.46
C ASP A 139 -18.24 11.43 -7.57
N SER A 140 -19.12 11.36 -6.57
CA SER A 140 -20.19 10.37 -6.52
C SER A 140 -21.17 10.47 -7.68
N SER A 141 -21.30 11.64 -8.31
CA SER A 141 -22.17 11.83 -9.47
C SER A 141 -21.60 11.20 -10.74
N LYS A 142 -20.28 10.95 -10.77
CA LYS A 142 -19.55 10.37 -11.91
C LYS A 142 -18.99 8.97 -11.65
N GLY A 143 -19.20 8.46 -10.43
CA GLY A 143 -18.82 7.11 -10.03
C GLY A 143 -17.30 6.85 -10.00
N ASN A 144 -16.49 7.92 -9.94
CA ASN A 144 -15.03 7.84 -9.92
C ASN A 144 -14.38 9.19 -9.53
N ILE A 145 -13.05 9.22 -9.48
CA ILE A 145 -12.24 10.41 -9.35
C ILE A 145 -12.38 11.29 -10.59
N THR A 146 -12.52 12.60 -10.36
CA THR A 146 -12.45 13.60 -11.42
C THR A 146 -11.48 14.73 -11.11
N LYS A 147 -11.03 15.41 -12.18
CA LYS A 147 -10.17 16.57 -12.06
C LYS A 147 -11.00 17.79 -11.61
N SER A 148 -10.73 18.28 -10.42
CA SER A 148 -11.40 19.45 -9.81
C SER A 148 -10.65 20.76 -10.05
N ALA A 149 -9.32 20.71 -10.06
CA ALA A 149 -8.48 21.90 -10.19
C ALA A 149 -7.20 21.64 -10.99
N SER A 150 -6.58 22.71 -11.45
CA SER A 150 -5.24 22.71 -12.07
C SER A 150 -4.40 23.84 -11.49
N LEU A 151 -3.08 23.75 -11.64
CA LEU A 151 -2.21 24.90 -11.39
C LEU A 151 -2.51 26.00 -12.43
N TRP A 152 -2.43 27.27 -12.01
CA TRP A 152 -2.56 28.40 -12.93
C TRP A 152 -1.47 28.40 -13.99
N LEU A 153 -0.24 28.09 -13.57
CA LEU A 153 0.85 27.71 -14.45
C LEU A 153 1.07 26.20 -14.30
N PRO A 154 0.60 25.36 -15.26
CA PRO A 154 0.65 23.89 -15.16
C PRO A 154 2.05 23.34 -15.43
N VAL A 155 3.02 23.74 -14.61
CA VAL A 155 4.43 23.36 -14.75
C VAL A 155 4.63 21.84 -14.72
N ASP A 156 3.83 21.13 -13.93
CA ASP A 156 3.81 19.67 -13.82
C ASP A 156 3.39 19.03 -15.16
N THR A 157 2.22 19.40 -15.68
CA THR A 157 1.71 18.89 -16.96
C THR A 157 2.57 19.31 -18.15
N LEU A 158 3.13 20.52 -18.16
CA LEU A 158 4.03 20.98 -19.22
C LEU A 158 5.32 20.17 -19.23
N THR A 159 5.88 19.90 -18.06
CA THR A 159 7.10 19.10 -17.90
C THR A 159 6.88 17.64 -18.30
N GLU A 160 5.79 17.03 -17.82
CA GLU A 160 5.39 15.68 -18.22
C GLU A 160 5.27 15.57 -19.75
N LYS A 161 4.44 16.42 -20.38
CA LYS A 161 4.24 16.39 -21.84
C LYS A 161 5.52 16.64 -22.63
N PHE A 162 6.44 17.44 -22.10
CA PHE A 162 7.75 17.63 -22.70
C PHE A 162 8.54 16.32 -22.70
N TYR A 163 8.69 15.67 -21.54
CA TYR A 163 9.42 14.40 -21.41
C TYR A 163 8.74 13.23 -22.12
N ASP A 164 7.41 13.22 -22.21
CA ASP A 164 6.67 12.25 -23.01
C ASP A 164 7.05 12.32 -24.48
N LYS A 165 7.03 13.54 -25.04
CA LYS A 165 7.39 13.77 -26.45
C LYS A 165 8.86 13.46 -26.72
N VAL A 166 9.78 13.94 -25.89
CA VAL A 166 11.21 13.72 -26.15
C VAL A 166 11.60 12.26 -25.92
N SER A 167 10.97 11.54 -24.98
CA SER A 167 11.27 10.11 -24.74
C SER A 167 10.76 9.17 -25.82
N LEU A 168 9.82 9.61 -26.67
CA LEU A 168 9.42 8.91 -27.89
C LEU A 168 10.28 9.32 -29.11
N GLY A 169 10.89 10.51 -29.06
CA GLY A 169 11.67 11.09 -30.16
C GLY A 169 13.17 11.16 -29.86
N ALA A 170 13.68 12.36 -29.58
CA ALA A 170 15.12 12.63 -29.47
C ALA A 170 15.83 11.85 -28.34
N PHE A 171 15.11 11.46 -27.30
CA PHE A 171 15.58 10.61 -26.19
C PHE A 171 14.91 9.23 -26.21
N ALA A 172 14.59 8.73 -27.41
CA ALA A 172 14.00 7.41 -27.59
C ALA A 172 14.78 6.33 -26.83
N SER A 173 14.05 5.52 -26.08
CA SER A 173 14.60 4.39 -25.34
C SER A 173 13.71 3.16 -25.51
N LYS A 174 14.18 2.00 -25.05
CA LYS A 174 13.35 0.77 -25.00
C LYS A 174 12.18 0.87 -24.02
N SER A 175 12.22 1.87 -23.14
CA SER A 175 11.20 2.13 -22.14
C SER A 175 10.78 3.60 -22.12
N PRO A 176 10.08 4.10 -23.16
CA PRO A 176 9.62 5.49 -23.20
C PRO A 176 8.70 5.82 -22.02
N LEU A 177 8.84 7.01 -21.46
CA LEU A 177 8.05 7.45 -20.29
C LEU A 177 6.53 7.27 -20.48
N PRO A 178 5.89 7.71 -21.58
CA PRO A 178 4.43 7.67 -21.70
C PRO A 178 3.90 6.24 -21.87
N GLN A 179 4.76 5.27 -22.20
CA GLN A 179 4.36 3.87 -22.32
C GLN A 179 4.42 3.11 -20.99
N TYR A 180 5.20 3.62 -20.02
CA TYR A 180 5.51 2.94 -18.77
C TYR A 180 5.06 3.71 -17.51
N GLU A 181 4.86 5.03 -17.63
CA GLU A 181 4.29 5.89 -16.60
C GLU A 181 3.41 6.98 -17.25
N PRO A 182 2.30 6.61 -17.91
CA PRO A 182 1.37 7.58 -18.50
C PRO A 182 0.73 8.49 -17.43
N ASP A 183 0.41 9.72 -17.80
CA ASP A 183 -0.29 10.69 -16.92
C ASP A 183 0.49 11.02 -15.64
N LEU A 184 1.83 11.06 -15.68
CA LEU A 184 2.69 11.11 -14.49
C LEU A 184 2.38 12.27 -13.53
N ALA A 185 2.02 13.46 -14.00
CA ALA A 185 1.62 14.56 -13.12
C ALA A 185 0.30 14.25 -12.41
N ALA A 186 -0.65 13.60 -13.08
CA ALA A 186 -1.88 13.13 -12.46
C ALA A 186 -1.55 12.07 -11.40
N GLN A 187 -0.67 11.13 -11.73
CA GLN A 187 -0.28 10.06 -10.83
C GLN A 187 0.28 10.59 -9.50
N ALA A 188 1.14 11.61 -9.56
CA ALA A 188 1.72 12.25 -8.39
C ALA A 188 0.66 12.85 -7.46
N ASN A 189 -0.47 13.30 -8.01
CA ASN A 189 -1.57 13.83 -7.21
C ASN A 189 -2.49 12.72 -6.67
N LEU A 190 -2.81 11.74 -7.52
CA LEU A 190 -3.72 10.63 -7.22
C LEU A 190 -3.22 9.74 -6.08
N ILE A 191 -1.91 9.48 -6.00
CA ILE A 191 -1.37 8.60 -4.97
C ILE A 191 -1.59 9.09 -3.52
N ARG A 192 -1.84 10.40 -3.37
CA ARG A 192 -2.16 11.06 -2.08
C ARG A 192 -3.61 10.90 -1.68
N MET A 193 -4.49 10.49 -2.60
CA MET A 193 -5.86 10.09 -2.32
C MET A 193 -5.85 8.68 -1.72
N ASN A 194 -5.34 8.60 -0.49
CA ASN A 194 -5.20 7.37 0.27
C ASN A 194 -5.85 7.50 1.64
N TYR A 195 -5.99 6.37 2.33
CA TYR A 195 -6.59 6.30 3.65
C TYR A 195 -5.86 7.25 4.64
N ASP A 196 -6.56 7.79 5.64
CA ASP A 196 -5.99 8.73 6.62
C ASP A 196 -5.41 10.02 5.98
N ASN A 197 -6.01 10.48 4.89
CA ASN A 197 -5.73 11.77 4.24
C ASN A 197 -4.24 11.99 3.95
N GLY A 198 -3.64 11.09 3.17
CA GLY A 198 -2.27 11.20 2.69
C GLY A 198 -1.20 10.61 3.60
N LYS A 199 -1.57 10.14 4.80
CA LYS A 199 -0.65 9.56 5.79
C LYS A 199 -0.45 8.05 5.64
N SER A 200 -1.31 7.37 4.88
CA SER A 200 -1.15 5.94 4.62
C SER A 200 0.03 5.67 3.71
N LYS A 201 0.47 4.40 3.69
CA LYS A 201 1.51 3.96 2.78
C LYS A 201 1.10 4.25 1.33
N ASN A 202 1.98 4.95 0.64
CA ASN A 202 1.86 5.28 -0.78
C ASN A 202 2.89 4.50 -1.63
N SER A 203 3.58 3.52 -1.04
CA SER A 203 4.64 2.76 -1.69
C SER A 203 4.46 1.26 -1.41
N MET A 204 4.95 0.41 -2.30
CA MET A 204 5.01 -1.05 -2.17
C MET A 204 6.35 -1.58 -2.69
N GLN A 205 6.91 -2.59 -2.02
CA GLN A 205 8.16 -3.26 -2.43
C GLN A 205 7.89 -4.43 -3.39
N ASN A 206 8.93 -4.84 -4.11
CA ASN A 206 8.89 -6.06 -4.91
C ASN A 206 8.50 -7.26 -4.04
N GLY A 207 7.40 -7.91 -4.43
CA GLY A 207 6.86 -9.06 -3.73
C GLY A 207 5.89 -8.72 -2.60
N ASP A 208 5.59 -7.45 -2.31
CA ASP A 208 4.50 -7.06 -1.40
C ASP A 208 3.13 -7.40 -1.96
N ALA A 209 3.00 -7.51 -3.28
CA ALA A 209 1.83 -8.05 -3.96
C ALA A 209 2.19 -8.83 -5.21
N SER A 210 1.26 -9.69 -5.62
CA SER A 210 1.28 -10.43 -6.89
C SER A 210 -0.09 -10.35 -7.54
N VAL A 211 -0.10 -10.38 -8.88
CA VAL A 211 -1.31 -10.64 -9.65
C VAL A 211 -1.42 -12.15 -9.82
N ASP A 212 -2.48 -12.73 -9.26
CA ASP A 212 -2.64 -14.18 -9.24
C ASP A 212 -3.41 -14.67 -10.47
N ARG A 213 -4.36 -13.87 -10.96
CA ARG A 213 -5.17 -14.18 -12.14
C ARG A 213 -5.84 -12.95 -12.74
N ILE A 214 -6.27 -13.10 -13.98
CA ILE A 214 -7.03 -12.12 -14.74
C ILE A 214 -8.28 -12.81 -15.25
N ILE A 215 -9.42 -12.18 -15.03
CA ILE A 215 -10.71 -12.64 -15.51
C ILE A 215 -11.28 -11.56 -16.42
N LYS A 216 -11.59 -11.94 -17.65
CA LYS A 216 -12.31 -11.11 -18.62
C LYS A 216 -13.80 -11.41 -18.51
N VAL A 217 -14.61 -10.38 -18.31
CA VAL A 217 -16.07 -10.50 -18.19
C VAL A 217 -16.72 -9.94 -19.46
N THR A 218 -17.55 -10.75 -20.09
CA THR A 218 -18.30 -10.38 -21.30
C THR A 218 -19.75 -10.05 -20.98
N ALA A 219 -20.29 -9.06 -21.69
CA ALA A 219 -21.69 -8.66 -21.61
C ALA A 219 -22.22 -8.24 -22.98
N PRO A 220 -23.54 -8.34 -23.23
CA PRO A 220 -24.19 -7.81 -24.42
C PRO A 220 -23.98 -6.30 -24.62
N ASN A 221 -23.84 -5.55 -23.52
CA ASN A 221 -23.58 -4.11 -23.53
C ASN A 221 -22.80 -3.71 -22.26
N VAL A 222 -22.12 -2.56 -22.31
CA VAL A 222 -21.29 -2.07 -21.19
C VAL A 222 -22.13 -1.75 -19.95
N GLN A 223 -23.39 -1.35 -20.13
CA GLN A 223 -24.28 -1.04 -19.01
C GLN A 223 -24.58 -2.26 -18.12
N GLU A 224 -24.52 -3.47 -18.67
CA GLU A 224 -24.65 -4.70 -17.89
C GLU A 224 -23.42 -5.03 -17.05
N LEU A 225 -22.22 -4.63 -17.48
CA LEU A 225 -20.99 -4.75 -16.69
C LEU A 225 -21.08 -3.92 -15.41
N PHE A 226 -21.73 -2.76 -15.52
CA PHE A 226 -21.95 -1.86 -14.40
C PHE A 226 -22.94 -2.38 -13.37
N LYS A 227 -23.88 -3.28 -13.70
CA LYS A 227 -24.91 -3.73 -12.74
C LYS A 227 -24.31 -4.56 -11.60
N TYR A 228 -24.75 -4.27 -10.37
CA TYR A 228 -24.32 -4.96 -9.14
C TYR A 228 -24.99 -6.32 -9.02
N SER A 229 -26.29 -6.33 -9.29
CA SER A 229 -27.15 -7.51 -9.32
C SER A 229 -28.25 -7.28 -10.35
N SER A 230 -29.00 -8.32 -10.67
CA SER A 230 -30.20 -8.23 -11.52
C SER A 230 -31.30 -7.32 -10.96
N GLN A 231 -31.20 -6.92 -9.68
CA GLN A 231 -32.14 -6.03 -8.99
C GLN A 231 -31.62 -4.61 -8.80
N ASP A 232 -30.42 -4.29 -9.27
CA ASP A 232 -29.87 -2.94 -9.15
C ASP A 232 -30.55 -2.01 -10.17
N SER A 233 -31.54 -1.25 -9.69
CA SER A 233 -32.29 -0.26 -10.47
C SER A 233 -31.55 1.07 -10.61
N ARG A 234 -30.41 1.25 -9.93
CA ARG A 234 -29.62 2.47 -10.05
C ARG A 234 -28.81 2.39 -11.35
N GLY A 235 -29.16 3.25 -12.31
CA GLY A 235 -28.32 3.49 -13.48
C GLY A 235 -26.99 4.07 -13.03
N TRP A 236 -25.97 3.21 -12.92
CA TRP A 236 -24.61 3.62 -12.57
C TRP A 236 -23.79 3.77 -13.85
N PHE A 237 -22.93 4.79 -13.88
CA PHE A 237 -21.98 5.01 -14.96
C PHE A 237 -20.61 5.32 -14.37
N TYR A 238 -19.59 4.79 -15.04
CA TYR A 238 -18.18 5.03 -14.76
C TYR A 238 -17.66 6.04 -15.78
N GLU A 239 -17.18 7.18 -15.30
CA GLU A 239 -16.43 8.14 -16.09
C GLU A 239 -14.96 8.06 -15.69
N ASP A 240 -14.10 7.75 -16.66
CA ASP A 240 -12.67 7.77 -16.44
C ASP A 240 -12.15 9.21 -16.48
N PRO A 241 -11.30 9.66 -15.54
CA PRO A 241 -10.87 11.05 -15.46
C PRO A 241 -10.11 11.55 -16.69
N TRP A 242 -9.56 10.64 -17.50
CA TRP A 242 -8.81 10.97 -18.71
C TRP A 242 -9.61 10.67 -19.98
N ASN A 243 -10.37 9.57 -19.98
CA ASN A 243 -11.03 9.05 -21.17
C ASN A 243 -12.53 9.39 -21.26
N GLY A 244 -13.10 9.99 -20.22
CA GLY A 244 -14.52 10.30 -20.16
C GLY A 244 -15.39 9.05 -20.04
N LYS A 245 -16.62 9.11 -20.58
CA LYS A 245 -17.57 7.99 -20.51
C LYS A 245 -17.20 6.89 -21.49
N ILE A 246 -17.03 5.68 -20.96
CA ILE A 246 -16.75 4.49 -21.77
C ILE A 246 -18.09 3.87 -22.21
N ASN A 247 -18.40 3.97 -23.50
CA ASN A 247 -19.65 3.44 -24.07
C ASN A 247 -19.50 2.03 -24.65
N LYS A 248 -18.27 1.61 -24.98
CA LYS A 248 -17.92 0.30 -25.51
C LYS A 248 -16.62 -0.17 -24.87
N GLY A 249 -16.60 -1.40 -24.40
CA GLY A 249 -15.45 -1.96 -23.69
C GLY A 249 -15.76 -3.30 -23.05
N GLU A 250 -14.75 -3.86 -22.42
CA GLU A 250 -14.78 -5.13 -21.73
C GLU A 250 -14.38 -4.92 -20.26
N GLU A 251 -14.91 -5.74 -19.36
CA GLU A 251 -14.49 -5.70 -17.97
C GLU A 251 -13.34 -6.68 -17.73
N TYR A 252 -12.33 -6.22 -17.02
CA TYR A 252 -11.23 -7.05 -16.52
C TYR A 252 -11.20 -7.00 -15.01
N ILE A 253 -11.23 -8.18 -14.39
CA ILE A 253 -11.05 -8.37 -12.95
C ILE A 253 -9.62 -8.85 -12.73
N ILE A 254 -8.81 -8.01 -12.08
CA ILE A 254 -7.43 -8.34 -11.72
C ILE A 254 -7.42 -8.80 -10.27
N VAL A 255 -7.23 -10.11 -10.05
CA VAL A 255 -7.19 -10.66 -8.69
C VAL A 255 -5.75 -10.63 -8.19
N MET A 256 -5.57 -10.03 -7.03
CA MET A 256 -4.28 -9.82 -6.41
C MET A 256 -4.26 -10.36 -4.99
N SER A 257 -3.10 -10.88 -4.60
CA SER A 257 -2.79 -11.20 -3.22
C SER A 257 -1.71 -10.28 -2.70
N PHE A 258 -1.88 -9.86 -1.44
CA PHE A 258 -0.98 -8.95 -0.75
C PHE A 258 -0.26 -9.71 0.37
N LYS A 259 1.01 -9.38 0.60
CA LYS A 259 1.74 -9.85 1.79
C LYS A 259 1.52 -8.91 2.96
N ALA A 260 1.86 -9.37 4.15
CA ALA A 260 1.73 -8.56 5.36
C ALA A 260 2.48 -7.23 5.34
N SER A 261 3.61 -7.13 4.63
CA SER A 261 4.38 -5.89 4.46
C SER A 261 3.60 -4.77 3.76
N ALA A 262 2.62 -5.12 2.91
CA ALA A 262 1.76 -4.17 2.21
C ALA A 262 0.76 -3.47 3.16
N ARG A 263 0.48 -4.05 4.33
CA ARG A 263 -0.54 -3.56 5.28
C ARG A 263 -0.21 -2.17 5.81
N GLU A 264 -1.25 -1.42 6.15
CA GLU A 264 -1.12 -0.18 6.89
C GLU A 264 -0.65 -0.44 8.33
N LYS A 265 -0.35 0.64 9.06
CA LYS A 265 -0.03 0.56 10.50
C LYS A 265 -1.19 0.01 11.34
N SER A 266 -2.43 0.11 10.85
CA SER A 266 -3.59 -0.57 11.44
C SER A 266 -3.51 -2.09 11.29
N GLY A 267 -2.66 -2.63 10.41
CA GLY A 267 -2.55 -4.07 10.15
C GLY A 267 -3.58 -4.63 9.16
N SER A 268 -4.42 -3.77 8.59
CA SER A 268 -5.25 -4.07 7.43
C SER A 268 -4.63 -3.46 6.18
N MET A 269 -4.91 -4.03 5.01
CA MET A 269 -4.78 -3.27 3.76
C MET A 269 -5.89 -2.24 3.71
N ALA A 270 -5.61 -1.04 3.19
CA ALA A 270 -6.63 -0.06 2.84
C ALA A 270 -6.42 0.35 1.38
N VAL A 271 -7.49 0.26 0.58
CA VAL A 271 -7.43 0.46 -0.85
C VAL A 271 -8.37 1.59 -1.25
N GLY A 272 -7.82 2.60 -1.91
CA GLY A 272 -8.57 3.65 -2.60
C GLY A 272 -8.55 3.45 -4.12
N ASP A 273 -9.50 4.08 -4.80
CA ASP A 273 -9.65 4.16 -6.26
C ASP A 273 -8.38 4.67 -6.97
N ALA A 274 -7.68 5.62 -6.37
CA ALA A 274 -6.57 6.32 -7.00
C ALA A 274 -5.23 5.54 -7.03
N GLN A 275 -5.07 4.57 -6.14
CA GLN A 275 -3.76 3.96 -5.84
C GLN A 275 -3.45 2.71 -6.67
N PHE A 276 -4.48 2.12 -7.29
CA PHE A 276 -4.39 0.90 -8.07
C PHE A 276 -4.86 1.20 -9.48
N ARG A 277 -4.00 1.06 -10.47
CA ARG A 277 -4.28 1.52 -11.83
C ARG A 277 -3.99 0.40 -12.81
N LEU A 278 -4.83 0.28 -13.82
CA LEU A 278 -4.56 -0.62 -14.93
C LEU A 278 -3.97 0.19 -16.07
N ILE A 279 -2.80 -0.23 -16.55
CA ILE A 279 -2.20 0.35 -17.74
C ILE A 279 -2.59 -0.50 -18.94
N ILE A 280 -3.20 0.15 -19.92
CA ILE A 280 -3.72 -0.46 -21.13
C ILE A 280 -3.02 0.10 -22.35
N ARG A 281 -2.94 -0.68 -23.42
CA ARG A 281 -2.29 -0.28 -24.66
C ARG A 281 -3.06 -0.80 -25.88
N ASN A 282 -3.15 0.02 -26.92
CA ASN A 282 -3.70 -0.41 -28.21
C ASN A 282 -2.60 -0.96 -29.14
N ASP A 283 -2.98 -1.51 -30.29
CA ASP A 283 -2.02 -2.08 -31.24
C ASP A 283 -1.10 -1.01 -31.90
N GLU A 284 -1.46 0.29 -31.83
CA GLU A 284 -0.65 1.42 -32.30
C GLU A 284 0.41 1.88 -31.30
N GLY A 285 0.40 1.34 -30.07
CA GLY A 285 1.33 1.70 -29.00
C GLY A 285 0.87 2.86 -28.10
N ASP A 286 -0.32 3.41 -28.34
CA ASP A 286 -0.96 4.39 -27.45
C ASP A 286 -1.28 3.72 -26.12
N THR A 287 -0.81 4.32 -25.03
CA THR A 287 -0.89 3.77 -23.68
C THR A 287 -1.72 4.69 -22.80
N LYS A 288 -2.63 4.12 -22.02
CA LYS A 288 -3.57 4.86 -21.18
C LYS A 288 -3.67 4.27 -19.78
N THR A 289 -4.04 5.13 -18.84
CA THR A 289 -4.37 4.75 -17.47
C THR A 289 -5.88 4.54 -17.33
N VAL A 290 -6.28 3.50 -16.60
CA VAL A 290 -7.67 3.25 -16.19
C VAL A 290 -7.73 3.04 -14.68
N LEU A 291 -8.68 3.68 -14.02
CA LEU A 291 -8.97 3.48 -12.59
C LEU A 291 -9.95 2.33 -12.36
N PRO A 292 -9.91 1.67 -11.20
CA PRO A 292 -10.84 0.61 -10.87
C PRO A 292 -12.21 1.21 -10.64
N MET A 293 -13.23 0.57 -11.20
CA MET A 293 -14.62 0.96 -11.01
C MET A 293 -15.17 0.40 -9.68
N ALA A 294 -14.63 -0.75 -9.24
CA ALA A 294 -14.98 -1.40 -8.00
C ALA A 294 -13.84 -2.33 -7.52
N VAL A 295 -13.94 -2.73 -6.27
CA VAL A 295 -13.11 -3.79 -5.68
C VAL A 295 -13.99 -4.87 -5.09
N ILE A 296 -13.63 -6.10 -5.38
CA ILE A 296 -14.18 -7.30 -4.78
C ILE A 296 -13.26 -7.67 -3.62
N ALA A 297 -13.80 -7.74 -2.41
CA ALA A 297 -13.05 -8.04 -1.20
C ALA A 297 -13.91 -8.81 -0.20
N GLN A 298 -13.29 -9.43 0.80
CA GLN A 298 -14.05 -10.13 1.83
C GLN A 298 -14.99 -9.19 2.58
N SER A 299 -16.23 -9.63 2.78
CA SER A 299 -17.27 -8.80 3.41
C SER A 299 -17.37 -9.07 4.91
N LYS A 300 -17.70 -8.01 5.67
CA LYS A 300 -18.03 -8.12 7.10
C LYS A 300 -19.44 -8.73 7.35
N SER A 301 -20.24 -8.93 6.31
CA SER A 301 -21.64 -9.41 6.44
C SER A 301 -21.73 -10.92 6.68
N THR A 302 -22.66 -11.33 7.55
CA THR A 302 -23.09 -12.73 7.74
C THR A 302 -23.93 -13.16 6.54
N GLY A 303 -23.34 -13.89 5.59
CA GLY A 303 -24.07 -14.52 4.48
C GLY A 303 -23.27 -14.67 3.19
N ASN A 304 -22.51 -13.63 2.81
CA ASN A 304 -21.63 -13.66 1.65
C ASN A 304 -20.17 -13.51 2.10
N PRO A 305 -19.27 -14.46 1.77
CA PRO A 305 -17.86 -14.40 2.16
C PRO A 305 -17.15 -13.21 1.49
N VAL A 306 -17.64 -12.79 0.32
CA VAL A 306 -17.05 -11.75 -0.52
C VAL A 306 -18.15 -10.75 -0.94
N GLY A 307 -17.79 -9.49 -0.99
CA GLY A 307 -18.63 -8.40 -1.49
C GLY A 307 -17.93 -7.66 -2.62
N ARG A 308 -18.73 -7.10 -3.53
CA ARG A 308 -18.28 -6.12 -4.51
C ARG A 308 -18.54 -4.74 -3.93
N PHE A 309 -17.58 -3.84 -4.04
CA PHE A 309 -17.63 -2.52 -3.43
C PHE A 309 -17.24 -1.50 -4.50
N ARG A 310 -18.20 -0.69 -4.94
CA ARG A 310 -17.97 0.34 -5.96
C ARG A 310 -17.35 1.57 -5.35
N PHE A 311 -16.54 2.29 -6.11
CA PHE A 311 -16.05 3.62 -5.71
C PHE A 311 -17.09 4.71 -6.05
N ASP A 312 -18.28 4.58 -5.48
CA ASP A 312 -19.43 5.47 -5.75
C ASP A 312 -19.61 6.59 -4.73
N SER A 313 -18.76 6.63 -3.70
CA SER A 313 -18.85 7.55 -2.58
C SER A 313 -17.52 8.26 -2.34
N PRO A 314 -17.51 9.55 -1.95
CA PRO A 314 -16.27 10.25 -1.69
C PRO A 314 -15.50 9.61 -0.54
N GLU A 315 -14.16 9.56 -0.67
CA GLU A 315 -13.26 9.04 0.37
C GLU A 315 -13.58 7.59 0.79
N LEU A 316 -14.10 6.78 -0.14
CA LEU A 316 -14.34 5.37 0.11
C LEU A 316 -13.01 4.59 0.08
N PHE A 317 -12.64 4.01 1.22
CA PHE A 317 -11.51 3.11 1.34
C PHE A 317 -11.98 1.72 1.71
N ILE A 318 -11.56 0.73 0.93
CA ILE A 318 -11.96 -0.67 1.09
C ILE A 318 -10.82 -1.38 1.82
N GLY A 319 -11.11 -1.87 3.01
CA GLY A 319 -10.13 -2.53 3.86
C GLY A 319 -10.14 -4.04 3.71
N SER A 320 -8.98 -4.69 3.83
CA SER A 320 -8.95 -6.13 4.11
C SER A 320 -9.41 -6.41 5.54
N ILE A 321 -9.64 -7.68 5.86
CA ILE A 321 -9.69 -8.11 7.26
C ILE A 321 -8.27 -7.92 7.83
N ALA A 322 -8.09 -7.27 8.99
CA ALA A 322 -6.75 -7.19 9.56
C ALA A 322 -6.35 -8.52 10.21
N GLY A 323 -5.04 -8.75 10.26
CA GLY A 323 -4.47 -10.01 10.75
C GLY A 323 -4.51 -11.17 9.75
N GLU A 324 -5.31 -11.07 8.68
CA GLU A 324 -5.37 -12.05 7.58
C GLU A 324 -4.02 -12.15 6.88
N ASN A 325 -3.41 -13.35 6.86
CA ASN A 325 -2.04 -13.58 6.39
C ASN A 325 -1.77 -12.98 4.98
N GLN A 326 -2.65 -13.31 4.03
CA GLN A 326 -2.55 -12.90 2.63
C GLN A 326 -3.92 -12.41 2.16
N PRO A 327 -4.26 -11.13 2.38
CA PRO A 327 -5.52 -10.62 1.90
C PRO A 327 -5.53 -10.64 0.38
N THR A 328 -6.65 -11.10 -0.18
CA THR A 328 -6.88 -11.18 -1.63
C THR A 328 -8.00 -10.22 -2.02
N MET A 329 -7.80 -9.46 -3.09
CA MET A 329 -8.80 -8.54 -3.64
C MET A 329 -8.87 -8.65 -5.16
N GLY A 330 -10.06 -8.49 -5.73
CA GLY A 330 -10.27 -8.40 -7.17
C GLY A 330 -10.55 -6.96 -7.57
N PHE A 331 -9.77 -6.38 -8.47
CA PHE A 331 -9.97 -5.02 -8.96
C PHE A 331 -10.67 -5.06 -10.30
N GLU A 332 -11.84 -4.42 -10.41
CA GLU A 332 -12.61 -4.39 -11.64
C GLU A 332 -12.31 -3.13 -12.44
N TYR A 333 -11.98 -3.30 -13.71
CA TYR A 333 -11.67 -2.22 -14.65
C TYR A 333 -12.52 -2.35 -15.90
N ILE A 334 -12.98 -1.23 -16.44
CA ILE A 334 -13.54 -1.19 -17.80
C ILE A 334 -12.45 -0.77 -18.77
N VAL A 335 -12.08 -1.68 -19.65
CA VAL A 335 -11.08 -1.45 -20.70
C VAL A 335 -11.82 -1.06 -21.99
N PRO A 336 -11.56 0.13 -22.55
CA PRO A 336 -12.14 0.55 -23.82
C PRO A 336 -11.84 -0.43 -24.97
N GLU A 337 -12.75 -0.51 -25.92
CA GLU A 337 -12.57 -1.31 -27.14
C GLU A 337 -11.26 -0.92 -27.88
N GLY A 338 -10.51 -1.92 -28.34
CA GLY A 338 -9.23 -1.73 -29.04
C GLY A 338 -8.00 -1.63 -28.12
N TYR A 339 -8.18 -1.58 -26.80
CA TYR A 339 -7.08 -1.60 -25.83
C TYR A 339 -6.99 -2.96 -25.12
N LYS A 340 -5.76 -3.32 -24.71
CA LYS A 340 -5.47 -4.53 -23.93
C LYS A 340 -4.70 -4.18 -22.66
N PRO A 341 -4.95 -4.85 -21.53
CA PRO A 341 -4.13 -4.71 -20.33
C PRO A 341 -2.67 -5.08 -20.59
N VAL A 342 -1.73 -4.31 -20.02
CA VAL A 342 -0.28 -4.57 -20.13
C VAL A 342 0.32 -4.91 -18.77
N TYR A 343 0.16 -4.03 -17.79
CA TYR A 343 0.56 -4.26 -16.42
C TYR A 343 -0.40 -3.55 -15.46
N MET A 344 -0.40 -3.99 -14.21
CA MET A 344 -1.11 -3.29 -13.13
C MET A 344 -0.11 -2.48 -12.33
N GLN A 345 -0.48 -1.28 -11.92
CA GLN A 345 0.33 -0.45 -11.05
C GLN A 345 -0.35 -0.33 -9.69
N ALA A 346 0.31 -0.85 -8.65
CA ALA A 346 -0.16 -0.83 -7.27
C ALA A 346 0.77 0.04 -6.43
N ARG A 347 0.31 1.24 -6.02
CA ARG A 347 1.11 2.21 -5.25
C ARG A 347 2.49 2.48 -5.88
N GLN A 348 2.46 2.80 -7.18
CA GLN A 348 3.60 2.95 -8.12
C GLN A 348 4.38 1.69 -8.47
N LEU A 349 4.18 0.56 -7.78
CA LEU A 349 4.86 -0.67 -8.15
C LEU A 349 4.18 -1.28 -9.37
N ARG A 350 4.95 -1.51 -10.44
CA ARG A 350 4.48 -2.19 -11.65
C ARG A 350 4.48 -3.70 -11.44
N LEU A 351 3.33 -4.32 -11.66
CA LEU A 351 3.10 -5.75 -11.49
C LEU A 351 2.73 -6.37 -12.84
N PRO A 352 3.46 -7.40 -13.28
CA PRO A 352 3.18 -8.06 -14.55
C PRO A 352 1.83 -8.77 -14.50
N LEU A 353 1.15 -8.79 -15.64
CA LEU A 353 -0.13 -9.44 -15.83
C LEU A 353 0.05 -10.82 -16.50
N PRO A 354 -0.51 -11.92 -15.96
CA PRO A 354 -0.48 -13.23 -16.60
C PRO A 354 -1.46 -13.31 -17.78
N MET A 355 -1.16 -12.59 -18.86
CA MET A 355 -2.01 -12.46 -20.04
C MET A 355 -2.17 -13.77 -20.83
N ASP A 356 -1.31 -14.76 -20.59
CA ASP A 356 -1.40 -16.12 -21.14
C ASP A 356 -2.55 -16.95 -20.52
N LYS A 357 -3.08 -16.52 -19.36
CA LYS A 357 -4.08 -17.27 -18.57
C LYS A 357 -5.30 -16.42 -18.25
N VAL A 358 -5.80 -15.65 -19.23
CA VAL A 358 -7.03 -14.88 -19.08
C VAL A 358 -8.23 -15.80 -19.15
N GLU A 359 -8.94 -15.94 -18.02
CA GLU A 359 -10.20 -16.67 -17.96
C GLU A 359 -11.33 -15.79 -18.48
N THR A 360 -12.18 -16.30 -19.37
CA THR A 360 -13.34 -15.52 -19.89
C THR A 360 -14.64 -16.08 -19.32
N ILE A 361 -15.44 -15.20 -18.72
CA ILE A 361 -16.74 -15.53 -18.11
C ILE A 361 -17.80 -14.48 -18.49
N ASP A 362 -19.07 -14.79 -18.29
CA ASP A 362 -20.16 -13.81 -18.46
C ASP A 362 -20.52 -13.11 -17.14
N VAL A 363 -21.38 -12.08 -17.22
CA VAL A 363 -21.84 -11.29 -16.06
C VAL A 363 -22.56 -12.14 -15.01
N ASN A 364 -23.32 -13.17 -15.41
CA ASN A 364 -24.05 -14.02 -14.47
C ASN A 364 -23.08 -14.92 -13.70
N ASP A 365 -22.10 -15.49 -14.40
CA ASP A 365 -21.05 -16.28 -13.80
C ASP A 365 -20.18 -15.44 -12.85
N ARG A 366 -19.81 -14.23 -13.25
CA ARG A 366 -19.13 -13.25 -12.37
C ARG A 366 -19.91 -13.05 -11.07
N ASN A 367 -21.19 -12.69 -11.17
CA ASN A 367 -22.03 -12.40 -10.00
C ASN A 367 -22.19 -13.63 -9.09
N ARG A 368 -22.34 -14.83 -9.67
CA ARG A 368 -22.40 -16.09 -8.94
C ARG A 368 -21.10 -16.36 -8.17
N ARG A 369 -19.95 -16.21 -8.83
CA ARG A 369 -18.62 -16.44 -8.23
C ARG A 369 -18.25 -15.43 -7.15
N ILE A 370 -18.77 -14.20 -7.24
CA ILE A 370 -18.66 -13.21 -6.16
C ILE A 370 -19.53 -13.64 -4.97
N ALA A 371 -20.77 -14.07 -5.23
CA ALA A 371 -21.70 -14.46 -4.17
C ALA A 371 -21.24 -15.69 -3.39
N ASP A 372 -20.72 -16.72 -4.08
CA ASP A 372 -20.22 -17.95 -3.45
C ASP A 372 -18.73 -17.86 -3.02
N GLY A 373 -18.03 -16.79 -3.40
CA GLY A 373 -16.61 -16.55 -3.08
C GLY A 373 -15.61 -17.37 -3.91
N SER A 374 -16.07 -18.16 -4.89
CA SER A 374 -15.20 -18.97 -5.78
C SER A 374 -14.35 -18.12 -6.72
N LEU A 375 -14.61 -16.82 -6.83
CA LEU A 375 -13.71 -15.90 -7.54
C LEU A 375 -12.27 -15.97 -7.00
N PHE A 376 -12.12 -16.21 -5.69
CA PHE A 376 -10.83 -16.31 -5.00
C PHE A 376 -10.37 -17.74 -4.73
N SER A 377 -11.15 -18.78 -5.08
CA SER A 377 -10.80 -20.17 -4.75
C SER A 377 -9.62 -20.71 -5.58
N THR A 378 -9.38 -20.14 -6.77
CA THR A 378 -8.32 -20.59 -7.70
C THR A 378 -7.15 -19.59 -7.79
N ALA A 379 -7.20 -18.47 -7.07
CA ALA A 379 -6.20 -17.39 -7.12
C ALA A 379 -4.89 -17.73 -6.40
N GLY A 380 -4.38 -18.97 -6.55
CA GLY A 380 -3.10 -19.36 -5.99
C GLY A 380 -3.04 -19.27 -4.47
N LYS A 381 -4.17 -19.48 -3.79
CA LYS A 381 -4.21 -19.72 -2.34
C LYS A 381 -3.19 -20.81 -2.00
N LYS A 382 -1.94 -20.44 -1.65
CA LYS A 382 -1.10 -21.19 -0.70
C LYS A 382 -1.58 -20.87 0.73
N TYR A 383 -2.89 -20.85 0.90
CA TYR A 383 -3.46 -21.33 2.14
C TYR A 383 -3.11 -22.82 2.06
N VAL A 384 -2.45 -23.38 3.08
CA VAL A 384 -2.46 -24.84 3.21
C VAL A 384 -3.92 -25.21 3.08
N GLN A 385 -4.27 -25.87 1.99
CA GLN A 385 -5.66 -26.18 1.72
C GLN A 385 -6.14 -27.12 2.85
N PRO A 386 -7.43 -27.12 3.22
CA PRO A 386 -7.97 -28.01 4.25
C PRO A 386 -7.48 -29.47 4.17
N ASP A 387 -7.22 -29.96 2.95
CA ASP A 387 -6.69 -31.27 2.57
C ASP A 387 -5.16 -31.41 2.62
N GLU A 388 -4.40 -30.32 2.61
CA GLU A 388 -2.94 -30.32 2.83
C GLU A 388 -2.57 -30.27 4.33
N PHE A 389 -3.53 -30.00 5.20
CA PHE A 389 -3.28 -30.01 6.64
C PHE A 389 -3.05 -31.43 7.15
N VAL A 390 -1.87 -31.65 7.72
CA VAL A 390 -1.55 -32.89 8.42
C VAL A 390 -2.21 -32.84 9.79
N THR A 391 -3.27 -33.63 9.97
CA THR A 391 -4.05 -33.71 11.22
C THR A 391 -3.62 -34.88 12.12
N SER A 392 -2.60 -35.65 11.72
CA SER A 392 -2.14 -36.84 12.45
C SER A 392 -1.70 -36.56 13.90
N ASN A 393 -1.28 -35.33 14.19
CA ASN A 393 -0.85 -34.88 15.53
C ASN A 393 -1.90 -34.01 16.24
N MET A 394 -3.08 -33.85 15.67
CA MET A 394 -4.13 -32.98 16.18
C MET A 394 -4.66 -33.50 17.53
N LYS A 395 -4.70 -32.61 18.52
CA LYS A 395 -5.35 -32.88 19.82
C LYS A 395 -6.49 -31.90 20.04
N ARG A 396 -7.61 -32.41 20.54
CA ARG A 396 -8.75 -31.58 20.92
C ARG A 396 -8.51 -30.91 22.27
N ILE A 397 -8.78 -29.60 22.35
CA ILE A 397 -8.64 -28.80 23.57
C ILE A 397 -10.01 -28.34 24.05
N THR A 398 -10.21 -28.44 25.35
CA THR A 398 -11.38 -27.90 26.06
C THR A 398 -11.04 -26.75 27.00
N ASP A 399 -9.74 -26.52 27.28
CA ASP A 399 -9.26 -25.45 28.14
C ASP A 399 -9.25 -24.09 27.42
N ILE A 400 -10.39 -23.42 27.50
CA ILE A 400 -10.70 -22.16 26.80
C ILE A 400 -11.10 -21.11 27.83
N GLY A 401 -10.57 -19.89 27.67
CA GLY A 401 -10.98 -18.72 28.45
C GLY A 401 -9.89 -18.20 29.37
N ARG A 402 -10.29 -17.55 30.46
CA ARG A 402 -9.38 -16.81 31.33
C ARG A 402 -8.42 -17.75 32.07
N GLY A 403 -7.16 -17.79 31.63
CA GLY A 403 -6.13 -18.66 32.18
C GLY A 403 -5.96 -19.99 31.45
N GLY A 404 -6.78 -20.26 30.43
CA GLY A 404 -6.64 -21.43 29.57
C GLY A 404 -5.63 -21.21 28.43
N LEU A 405 -5.48 -22.23 27.58
CA LEU A 405 -4.56 -22.19 26.44
C LEU A 405 -4.92 -21.16 25.38
N ILE A 406 -6.21 -20.80 25.26
CA ILE A 406 -6.71 -19.77 24.35
C ILE A 406 -7.56 -18.77 25.13
N ASN A 407 -7.23 -17.50 25.01
CA ASN A 407 -7.93 -16.43 25.70
C ASN A 407 -8.18 -15.25 24.75
N PRO A 408 -9.44 -14.97 24.36
CA PRO A 408 -9.79 -13.79 23.58
C PRO A 408 -9.79 -12.54 24.49
N ASN A 409 -8.60 -12.01 24.78
CA ASN A 409 -8.39 -10.81 25.58
C ASN A 409 -7.24 -9.94 25.06
N ASN A 410 -7.35 -8.63 25.23
CA ASN A 410 -6.29 -7.68 24.92
C ASN A 410 -5.50 -7.21 26.15
N SER A 411 -5.66 -7.85 27.32
CA SER A 411 -4.93 -7.46 28.53
C SER A 411 -3.52 -8.03 28.55
N LEU A 412 -2.53 -7.28 29.06
CA LEU A 412 -1.15 -7.77 29.27
C LEU A 412 -1.04 -9.01 30.17
N GLY A 413 -2.04 -9.29 30.99
CA GLY A 413 -2.05 -10.41 31.94
C GLY A 413 -2.80 -10.04 33.23
N HIS A 414 -2.96 -11.00 34.13
CA HIS A 414 -3.62 -10.74 35.42
C HIS A 414 -2.68 -9.88 36.30
N ARG A 415 -3.01 -8.60 36.45
CA ARG A 415 -2.34 -7.59 37.32
C ARG A 415 -1.08 -6.93 36.77
N TRP A 416 -0.79 -7.06 35.48
CA TRP A 416 0.32 -6.31 34.88
C TRP A 416 -0.10 -4.91 34.45
N SER A 417 0.72 -3.94 34.83
CA SER A 417 0.55 -2.54 34.42
C SER A 417 1.90 -1.89 34.16
N LEU A 418 1.98 -1.09 33.10
CA LEU A 418 3.16 -0.33 32.73
C LEU A 418 2.89 1.17 32.92
N LEU A 419 3.89 1.91 33.37
CA LEU A 419 3.85 3.37 33.38
C LEU A 419 4.42 3.91 32.08
N LYS A 420 3.77 4.94 31.52
CA LYS A 420 4.16 5.56 30.24
C LYS A 420 5.64 5.97 30.22
N ASP A 421 6.15 6.47 31.33
CA ASP A 421 7.52 7.00 31.44
C ASP A 421 8.60 5.90 31.40
N ARG A 422 8.21 4.62 31.55
CA ARG A 422 9.10 3.45 31.47
C ARG A 422 9.02 2.73 30.11
N LEU A 423 8.27 3.26 29.14
CA LEU A 423 8.08 2.68 27.82
C LEU A 423 8.98 3.37 26.79
N THR A 424 10.23 2.91 26.68
CA THR A 424 11.18 3.40 25.67
C THR A 424 11.06 2.63 24.35
N GLY A 425 10.66 1.36 24.41
CA GLY A 425 10.57 0.47 23.25
C GLY A 425 9.14 0.17 22.77
N LEU A 426 8.12 0.52 23.56
CA LEU A 426 6.70 0.37 23.19
C LEU A 426 6.06 1.73 22.86
N LYS A 427 5.39 1.79 21.72
CA LYS A 427 4.56 2.92 21.30
C LYS A 427 3.14 2.75 21.81
N VAL A 428 2.62 3.83 22.39
CA VAL A 428 1.30 3.84 23.04
C VAL A 428 0.47 4.98 22.50
N ASN A 429 -0.83 4.74 22.28
CA ASN A 429 -1.76 5.76 21.79
C ASN A 429 -2.19 6.73 22.91
N LYS A 430 -3.06 7.69 22.55
CA LYS A 430 -3.63 8.65 23.50
C LYS A 430 -4.47 7.97 24.59
N ASP A 431 -5.10 6.84 24.26
CA ASP A 431 -5.93 6.04 25.17
C ASP A 431 -5.14 5.05 26.03
N ARG A 432 -3.81 5.14 26.01
CA ARG A 432 -2.91 4.29 26.80
C ARG A 432 -2.97 2.81 26.43
N LEU A 433 -3.16 2.55 25.15
CA LEU A 433 -3.13 1.22 24.54
C LEU A 433 -1.83 1.04 23.78
N ILE A 434 -1.19 -0.13 23.93
CA ILE A 434 0.03 -0.48 23.20
C ILE A 434 -0.33 -0.69 21.73
N ILE A 435 0.25 0.11 20.84
CA ILE A 435 -0.01 0.06 19.39
C ILE A 435 1.05 -0.78 18.69
N SER A 436 2.32 -0.57 19.04
CA SER A 436 3.42 -1.34 18.47
C SER A 436 4.70 -1.24 19.30
N GLY A 437 5.69 -2.06 19.00
CA GLY A 437 7.03 -2.00 19.57
C GLY A 437 7.48 -3.30 20.20
N ARG A 438 8.71 -3.28 20.72
CA ARG A 438 9.33 -4.43 21.38
C ARG A 438 10.15 -3.93 22.56
N GLN A 439 9.94 -4.50 23.73
CA GLN A 439 10.69 -4.12 24.93
C GLN A 439 10.78 -5.29 25.91
N ARG A 440 11.93 -5.39 26.59
CA ARG A 440 12.15 -6.27 27.73
C ARG A 440 11.98 -5.48 29.04
N PHE A 441 11.30 -6.09 29.99
CA PHE A 441 11.03 -5.55 31.31
C PHE A 441 11.51 -6.54 32.36
N ALA A 442 11.96 -6.03 33.49
CA ALA A 442 12.06 -6.84 34.70
C ALA A 442 10.64 -7.15 35.23
N LEU A 443 10.42 -8.36 35.74
CA LEU A 443 9.10 -8.86 36.11
C LEU A 443 8.49 -8.12 37.31
N ASP A 444 9.34 -7.57 38.19
CA ASP A 444 8.98 -6.75 39.33
C ASP A 444 8.30 -5.43 38.91
N ILE A 445 8.81 -4.77 37.87
CA ILE A 445 8.26 -3.53 37.30
C ILE A 445 6.81 -3.73 36.83
N LEU A 446 6.49 -4.92 36.30
CA LEU A 446 5.16 -5.23 35.80
C LEU A 446 4.14 -5.53 36.91
N LYS A 447 4.60 -6.01 38.07
CA LYS A 447 3.75 -6.41 39.21
C LYS A 447 3.48 -5.26 40.19
N GLU A 448 4.17 -4.13 40.03
CA GLU A 448 3.97 -2.92 40.82
C GLU A 448 2.51 -2.43 40.68
N GLN A 449 1.80 -2.25 41.80
CA GLN A 449 0.43 -1.76 41.80
C GLN A 449 0.40 -0.27 41.45
N ASN A 450 0.41 0.01 40.16
CA ASN A 450 0.34 1.38 39.67
C ASN A 450 -1.09 1.92 39.77
N ASN A 451 -1.21 3.23 39.99
CA ASN A 451 -2.50 3.92 39.95
C ASN A 451 -3.18 3.65 38.60
N ARG A 452 -4.40 3.10 38.65
CA ARG A 452 -5.18 2.67 37.47
C ARG A 452 -5.33 3.79 36.43
N THR A 453 -5.24 5.04 36.87
CA THR A 453 -5.37 6.25 36.05
C THR A 453 -4.12 6.57 35.23
N VAL A 454 -2.98 5.87 35.37
CA VAL A 454 -1.77 6.06 34.54
C VAL A 454 -1.26 4.75 33.94
N ALA A 455 -1.75 3.63 34.47
CA ALA A 455 -1.43 2.27 34.05
C ALA A 455 -1.82 1.97 32.58
N ILE A 456 -0.86 1.43 31.84
CA ILE A 456 -1.03 0.83 30.51
C ILE A 456 -1.09 -0.68 30.73
N SER A 457 -2.23 -1.30 30.44
CA SER A 457 -2.46 -2.72 30.70
C SER A 457 -3.11 -3.47 29.54
N ARG A 458 -3.29 -2.81 28.39
CA ARG A 458 -4.01 -3.36 27.24
C ARG A 458 -3.29 -3.05 25.92
N PHE A 459 -3.43 -3.98 24.99
CA PHE A 459 -3.10 -3.77 23.59
C PHE A 459 -4.24 -3.03 22.89
N TYR A 460 -3.87 -2.23 21.90
CA TYR A 460 -4.82 -1.62 20.99
C TYR A 460 -5.48 -2.72 20.14
N GLU A 461 -6.78 -2.57 19.86
CA GLU A 461 -7.52 -3.43 18.95
C GLU A 461 -8.16 -2.53 17.88
N ASN A 462 -8.13 -2.94 16.61
CA ASN A 462 -8.86 -2.18 15.59
C ASN A 462 -10.38 -2.34 15.76
N PRO A 463 -11.16 -1.37 15.27
CA PRO A 463 -12.62 -1.50 15.21
C PRO A 463 -13.06 -2.75 14.44
N GLY A 464 -13.80 -3.64 15.13
CA GLY A 464 -14.28 -4.91 14.58
C GLY A 464 -13.31 -6.08 14.75
N GLU A 465 -12.26 -5.92 15.54
CA GLU A 465 -11.27 -6.95 15.83
C GLU A 465 -11.14 -7.21 17.32
N LYS A 466 -10.57 -8.37 17.63
CA LYS A 466 -10.25 -8.80 18.98
C LYS A 466 -8.90 -9.48 19.00
N LEU A 467 -8.12 -9.19 20.03
CA LEU A 467 -6.89 -9.90 20.27
C LEU A 467 -7.19 -11.27 20.89
N VAL A 468 -6.55 -12.30 20.36
CA VAL A 468 -6.58 -13.66 20.89
C VAL A 468 -5.18 -14.03 21.33
N GLN A 469 -5.05 -14.40 22.61
CA GLN A 469 -3.82 -14.87 23.22
C GLN A 469 -3.81 -16.38 23.20
N VAL A 470 -2.71 -16.96 22.72
CA VAL A 470 -2.55 -18.41 22.60
C VAL A 470 -1.27 -18.82 23.31
N ASN A 471 -1.39 -19.66 24.33
CA ASN A 471 -0.25 -20.15 25.09
C ASN A 471 0.42 -21.34 24.37
N VAL A 472 1.66 -21.12 23.91
CA VAL A 472 2.44 -22.10 23.14
C VAL A 472 3.64 -22.63 23.92
N SER A 473 3.62 -22.50 25.24
CA SER A 473 4.71 -22.92 26.13
C SER A 473 4.83 -24.45 26.22
N TYR A 474 6.04 -24.94 26.48
CA TYR A 474 6.27 -26.35 26.79
C TYR A 474 5.82 -26.68 28.22
N THR A 475 4.54 -27.01 28.37
CA THR A 475 4.02 -27.62 29.61
C THR A 475 3.58 -29.06 29.33
N ASN A 476 3.59 -29.90 30.36
CA ASN A 476 3.08 -31.27 30.26
C ASN A 476 1.63 -31.20 29.75
N ASN A 477 1.37 -31.81 28.59
CA ASN A 477 0.08 -31.80 27.88
C ASN A 477 -0.36 -30.49 27.21
N ASN A 478 0.51 -29.52 26.90
CA ASN A 478 0.12 -28.45 25.97
C ASN A 478 0.20 -28.93 24.50
N PRO A 479 -0.92 -29.20 23.82
CA PRO A 479 -0.90 -29.58 22.41
C PRO A 479 -0.50 -28.43 21.47
N MET A 480 -0.62 -27.16 21.91
CA MET A 480 -0.23 -25.98 21.14
C MET A 480 1.25 -25.61 21.29
N ALA A 481 2.01 -26.39 22.06
CA ALA A 481 3.41 -26.10 22.30
C ALA A 481 4.19 -25.94 20.99
N MET A 482 5.13 -25.01 20.96
CA MET A 482 5.94 -24.77 19.75
C MET A 482 6.60 -26.07 19.26
N PRO A 483 6.65 -26.31 17.94
CA PRO A 483 7.34 -27.47 17.40
C PRO A 483 8.86 -27.37 17.59
N SER A 484 9.58 -28.48 17.34
CA SER A 484 11.03 -28.59 17.53
C SER A 484 11.81 -27.54 16.69
N PRO A 485 13.03 -27.13 17.06
CA PRO A 485 13.83 -26.15 16.31
C PRO A 485 14.00 -26.44 14.80
N ASP A 486 13.92 -27.70 14.39
CA ASP A 486 14.01 -28.14 12.99
C ASP A 486 12.84 -27.65 12.10
N SER A 487 11.80 -27.10 12.71
CA SER A 487 10.62 -26.50 12.05
C SER A 487 10.67 -24.97 11.96
N SER A 488 11.87 -24.40 12.07
CA SER A 488 12.18 -22.96 12.17
C SER A 488 11.46 -22.02 11.19
N ASN A 489 11.13 -22.51 9.98
CA ASN A 489 10.49 -21.73 8.92
C ASN A 489 8.95 -21.81 8.91
N GLN A 490 8.34 -22.53 9.85
CA GLN A 490 6.88 -22.61 9.92
C GLN A 490 6.26 -21.30 10.44
N VAL A 491 5.04 -21.02 10.00
CA VAL A 491 4.24 -19.85 10.41
C VAL A 491 3.23 -20.31 11.46
N PRO A 492 3.12 -19.67 12.63
CA PRO A 492 2.02 -19.93 13.56
C PRO A 492 0.72 -19.33 13.02
N LEU A 493 -0.33 -20.17 12.90
CA LEU A 493 -1.61 -19.79 12.30
C LEU A 493 -2.78 -20.17 13.22
N LEU A 494 -3.76 -19.26 13.31
CA LEU A 494 -5.11 -19.56 13.80
C LEU A 494 -6.07 -19.66 12.61
N ILE A 495 -6.98 -20.63 12.66
CA ILE A 495 -7.94 -20.90 11.58
C ILE A 495 -9.36 -20.80 12.12
N ASP A 496 -10.21 -20.04 11.44
CA ASP A 496 -11.64 -19.95 11.77
C ASP A 496 -12.51 -20.99 11.03
N SER A 497 -13.77 -21.07 11.42
CA SER A 497 -14.78 -21.98 10.86
C SER A 497 -15.08 -21.74 9.37
N THR A 498 -14.64 -20.61 8.82
CA THR A 498 -14.74 -20.29 7.40
C THR A 498 -13.43 -20.53 6.64
N GLY A 499 -12.40 -21.03 7.33
CA GLY A 499 -11.09 -21.34 6.77
C GLY A 499 -10.14 -20.15 6.66
N ASN A 500 -10.47 -18.98 7.21
CA ASN A 500 -9.55 -17.84 7.19
C ASN A 500 -8.39 -18.09 8.15
N GLN A 501 -7.19 -17.67 7.75
CA GLN A 501 -5.96 -17.88 8.50
C GLN A 501 -5.42 -16.55 9.05
N TYR A 502 -5.23 -16.51 10.36
CA TYR A 502 -4.72 -15.36 11.09
C TYR A 502 -3.29 -15.63 11.54
N THR A 503 -2.41 -14.65 11.30
CA THR A 503 -1.00 -14.71 11.72
C THR A 503 -0.81 -14.06 13.08
N ALA A 504 0.19 -14.53 13.84
CA ALA A 504 0.52 -13.89 15.11
C ALA A 504 1.10 -12.49 14.84
N VAL A 505 0.54 -11.46 15.46
CA VAL A 505 0.96 -10.05 15.36
C VAL A 505 1.92 -9.64 16.48
N GLY A 506 2.28 -10.57 17.36
CA GLY A 506 3.16 -10.33 18.48
C GLY A 506 3.26 -11.52 19.41
N TYR A 507 4.01 -11.34 20.49
CA TYR A 507 4.14 -12.30 21.56
C TYR A 507 4.40 -11.63 22.91
N ILE A 508 4.11 -12.36 23.97
CA ILE A 508 4.54 -12.09 25.34
C ILE A 508 5.39 -13.29 25.75
N TYR A 509 6.66 -13.04 26.05
CA TYR A 509 7.59 -14.05 26.53
C TYR A 509 7.96 -13.74 27.97
N ILE A 510 7.87 -14.76 28.82
CA ILE A 510 8.03 -14.65 30.27
C ILE A 510 9.11 -15.64 30.67
N GLU A 511 10.08 -15.16 31.43
CA GLU A 511 11.10 -15.95 32.11
C GLU A 511 11.09 -15.56 33.62
N ARG A 512 11.94 -16.19 34.45
CA ARG A 512 11.94 -16.03 35.92
C ARG A 512 11.84 -14.58 36.39
N ASP A 513 12.64 -13.70 35.80
CA ASP A 513 12.83 -12.32 36.24
C ASP A 513 12.57 -11.31 35.11
N GLN A 514 12.25 -11.77 33.90
CA GLN A 514 12.08 -10.90 32.73
C GLN A 514 10.81 -11.22 31.95
N VAL A 515 10.25 -10.17 31.35
CA VAL A 515 9.14 -10.27 30.39
C VAL A 515 9.51 -9.48 29.15
N GLU A 516 9.46 -10.13 28.00
CA GLU A 516 9.59 -9.50 26.71
C GLU A 516 8.23 -9.39 26.05
N ILE A 517 7.85 -8.16 25.67
CA ILE A 517 6.63 -7.89 24.93
C ILE A 517 7.02 -7.41 23.55
N SER A 518 6.53 -8.09 22.53
CA SER A 518 6.64 -7.66 21.13
C SER A 518 5.24 -7.61 20.53
N TYR A 519 4.85 -6.47 19.99
CA TYR A 519 3.53 -6.30 19.38
C TYR A 519 3.66 -5.37 18.18
N ASP A 520 3.24 -5.79 17.00
CA ASP A 520 3.15 -4.94 15.82
C ASP A 520 2.20 -5.57 14.78
N ILE A 521 0.99 -5.02 14.65
CA ILE A 521 -0.04 -5.54 13.73
C ILE A 521 0.42 -5.45 12.26
N SER A 522 1.34 -4.52 11.95
CA SER A 522 1.88 -4.33 10.59
C SER A 522 3.03 -5.29 10.26
N LYS A 523 3.61 -5.97 11.26
CA LYS A 523 4.74 -6.89 11.13
C LYS A 523 4.43 -8.22 11.84
N PRO A 524 3.56 -9.07 11.26
CA PRO A 524 3.27 -10.36 11.84
C PRO A 524 4.51 -11.28 11.85
N ILE A 525 4.48 -12.25 12.75
CA ILE A 525 5.46 -13.32 12.87
C ILE A 525 5.24 -14.30 11.73
N LEU A 526 6.20 -14.37 10.81
CA LEU A 526 6.15 -15.22 9.63
C LEU A 526 7.04 -16.46 9.77
N LYS A 527 7.89 -16.51 10.79
CA LYS A 527 8.74 -17.67 11.06
C LYS A 527 8.83 -17.90 12.57
N LEU A 528 8.94 -19.16 12.98
CA LEU A 528 9.20 -19.48 14.38
C LEU A 528 10.55 -18.94 14.87
N ASN A 529 11.52 -18.74 13.97
CA ASN A 529 12.79 -18.07 14.31
C ASN A 529 12.65 -16.60 14.71
N ASP A 530 11.52 -15.95 14.39
CA ASP A 530 11.27 -14.57 14.83
C ASP A 530 10.83 -14.52 16.30
N LEU A 531 10.55 -15.69 16.91
CA LEU A 531 10.13 -15.85 18.30
C LEU A 531 11.31 -16.13 19.24
N PRO A 532 11.19 -15.81 20.53
CA PRO A 532 12.16 -16.22 21.54
C PRO A 532 12.27 -17.75 21.63
N SER A 533 13.49 -18.25 21.80
CA SER A 533 13.73 -19.67 22.03
C SER A 533 13.21 -20.08 23.40
N ILE A 534 12.41 -21.14 23.44
CA ILE A 534 11.93 -21.75 24.68
C ILE A 534 12.48 -23.18 24.82
N SER A 535 12.88 -23.56 26.02
CA SER A 535 13.45 -24.89 26.30
C SER A 535 12.38 -25.84 26.81
N LYS A 536 12.36 -27.08 26.31
CA LYS A 536 11.49 -28.16 26.81
C LYS A 536 11.80 -28.58 28.25
N SER A 537 13.03 -28.36 28.72
CA SER A 537 13.47 -28.76 30.06
C SER A 537 13.13 -27.72 31.14
N ARG A 538 12.69 -26.52 30.74
CA ARG A 538 12.47 -25.39 31.62
C ARG A 538 10.99 -25.08 31.73
N THR A 539 10.44 -25.22 32.94
CA THR A 539 9.01 -24.98 33.24
C THR A 539 8.72 -23.53 33.63
N ASP A 540 9.75 -22.72 33.80
CA ASP A 540 9.71 -21.30 34.18
C ASP A 540 9.60 -20.34 32.99
N GLN A 541 9.53 -20.88 31.77
CA GLN A 541 9.38 -20.12 30.54
C GLN A 541 7.94 -20.21 30.03
N THR A 542 7.34 -19.06 29.74
CA THR A 542 6.00 -18.99 29.13
C THR A 542 6.05 -18.14 27.88
N LEU A 543 5.51 -18.65 26.77
CA LEU A 543 5.36 -17.94 25.50
C LEU A 543 3.89 -17.89 25.12
N ILE A 544 3.38 -16.67 24.95
CA ILE A 544 2.00 -16.39 24.53
C ILE A 544 2.06 -15.67 23.20
N LEU A 545 1.46 -16.23 22.16
CA LEU A 545 1.30 -15.59 20.86
C LEU A 545 0.05 -14.71 20.86
N LEU A 546 0.15 -13.55 20.23
CA LEU A 546 -0.93 -12.59 20.10
C LEU A 546 -1.43 -12.61 18.65
N PHE A 547 -2.72 -12.86 18.43
CA PHE A 547 -3.35 -12.85 17.11
C PHE A 547 -4.42 -11.75 17.06
N SER A 548 -4.46 -10.96 15.98
CA SER A 548 -5.61 -10.08 15.72
C SER A 548 -6.62 -10.85 14.88
N VAL A 549 -7.82 -11.06 15.42
CA VAL A 549 -8.87 -11.89 14.80
C VAL A 549 -10.13 -11.05 14.64
N ARG A 550 -10.88 -11.31 13.58
CA ARG A 550 -12.17 -10.65 13.35
C ARG A 550 -13.16 -10.93 14.48
N ALA A 551 -13.86 -9.90 14.94
CA ALA A 551 -14.95 -10.08 15.89
C ALA A 551 -16.12 -10.85 15.25
N GLY A 552 -16.73 -11.75 16.02
CA GLY A 552 -17.89 -12.55 15.61
C GLY A 552 -17.55 -13.88 14.92
N VAL A 553 -16.27 -14.19 14.67
CA VAL A 553 -15.89 -15.49 14.09
C VAL A 553 -15.73 -16.58 15.16
N THR A 554 -15.85 -17.83 14.73
CA THR A 554 -15.53 -18.99 15.57
C THR A 554 -14.19 -19.56 15.13
N LEU A 555 -13.22 -19.56 16.03
CA LEU A 555 -11.92 -20.19 15.81
C LEU A 555 -12.01 -21.68 16.09
N GLU A 556 -11.42 -22.48 15.19
CA GLU A 556 -11.53 -23.94 15.23
C GLU A 556 -10.19 -24.65 15.35
N ARG A 557 -9.12 -24.10 14.78
CA ARG A 557 -7.82 -24.80 14.71
C ARG A 557 -6.64 -23.88 14.94
N MET A 558 -5.54 -24.48 15.40
CA MET A 558 -4.22 -23.87 15.39
C MET A 558 -3.24 -24.79 14.66
N SER A 559 -2.43 -24.20 13.78
CA SER A 559 -1.40 -24.92 13.04
C SER A 559 -0.06 -24.19 13.06
N TYR A 560 1.00 -24.94 12.75
CA TYR A 560 2.31 -24.41 12.41
C TYR A 560 2.62 -24.81 10.97
N GLY A 561 2.42 -23.88 10.03
CA GLY A 561 2.36 -24.21 8.60
C GLY A 561 1.30 -25.29 8.34
N PRO A 562 1.64 -26.41 7.68
CA PRO A 562 0.68 -27.46 7.34
C PRO A 562 0.35 -28.42 8.50
N ASP A 563 1.08 -28.38 9.61
CA ASP A 563 0.89 -29.31 10.72
C ASP A 563 -0.14 -28.75 11.72
N VAL A 564 -1.32 -29.39 11.80
CA VAL A 564 -2.38 -28.97 12.72
C VAL A 564 -2.16 -29.62 14.07
N ARG A 565 -1.93 -28.77 15.08
CA ARG A 565 -1.60 -29.21 16.43
C ARG A 565 -2.81 -29.32 17.33
N ALA A 566 -3.77 -28.43 17.14
CA ALA A 566 -4.89 -28.30 18.04
C ALA A 566 -6.20 -28.02 17.33
N GLU A 567 -7.26 -28.66 17.81
CA GLU A 567 -8.65 -28.36 17.46
C GLU A 567 -9.39 -27.90 18.71
N PHE A 568 -10.19 -26.85 18.58
CA PHE A 568 -10.97 -26.24 19.65
C PHE A 568 -12.18 -25.54 19.05
N ARG A 569 -13.01 -24.91 19.89
CA ARG A 569 -14.10 -24.06 19.41
C ARG A 569 -14.23 -22.84 20.28
N VAL A 570 -13.76 -21.70 19.78
CA VAL A 570 -13.80 -20.42 20.52
C VAL A 570 -14.49 -19.37 19.68
N THR A 571 -15.67 -18.92 20.11
CA THR A 571 -16.35 -17.79 19.48
C THR A 571 -15.81 -16.48 20.02
N VAL A 572 -15.20 -15.69 19.15
CA VAL A 572 -14.66 -14.37 19.46
C VAL A 572 -15.83 -13.39 19.48
N ARG A 573 -16.30 -13.01 20.68
CA ARG A 573 -17.45 -12.09 20.79
C ARG A 573 -17.07 -10.68 20.36
N GLY A 574 -17.94 -10.03 19.58
CA GLY A 574 -17.87 -8.59 19.36
C GLY A 574 -18.03 -7.82 20.67
N GLY A 575 -17.23 -6.77 20.86
CA GLY A 575 -17.48 -5.82 21.94
C GLY A 575 -18.84 -5.16 21.72
N ARG A 576 -19.61 -5.00 22.80
CA ARG A 576 -20.80 -4.15 22.78
C ARG A 576 -20.41 -2.69 22.65
#